data_AF-Q5BY50-F1
#
_entry.id   AF-Q5BY50-F1
#
_cell.length_a   1.000
_cell.length_b   1.000
_cell.length_c   1.000
_cell.angle_alpha   90.00
_cell.angle_beta   90.00
_cell.angle_gamma   90.00
#
_symmetry.space_group_name_H-M   'P 1'
#
loop_
_entity.id
_entity.type
_entity.pdbx_description
1 polymer ?
#
loop_
_entity_poly.entity_id
_entity_poly.type
_entity_poly.pdbx_seq_one_letter_code
_entity_poly.pdbx_strand_id
1 'polypeptide(L)'
;MKKILSLERLTRLRDLLKVKKLQGYILATEDEHFNEYVGVADRRCEFISGFTGSSCSIIVTLDKAALWTDGRYQLQGTNELDDNWSLFRNDLIESPTKAKWIVSSTPPGSSIGFDGRQIPYTSIETLKKELINSEAELGILSNCNEVENSLNRQLIDIPNTNLIDLVWDSMSELQIDNIYHPIRESNPLLFVPISFSGLSWQEKIDHVRKRMELKGVQLLVLSALDEIAWLFNLRGSDILYNPVFYAYALISFNNIDLFLYPKTVCQTPELENYLHDEQYPMQMELLYIIIPLKVKMRLLLIKVYT
;
A
#
# COMPACT_ATOMS: atom_id res chain seq x y z
N MET A 1 -0.96 20.69 -19.23
CA MET A 1 -1.26 20.68 -17.78
C MET A 1 -0.34 21.65 -17.08
N LYS A 2 -0.81 22.35 -16.04
CA LYS A 2 0.03 23.25 -15.25
C LYS A 2 0.85 22.40 -14.28
N LYS A 3 2.18 22.52 -14.30
CA LYS A 3 3.05 21.85 -13.33
C LYS A 3 2.65 22.25 -11.92
N ILE A 4 2.47 21.27 -11.04
CA ILE A 4 2.23 21.52 -9.62
C ILE A 4 3.59 21.80 -8.98
N LEU A 5 3.72 22.92 -8.27
CA LEU A 5 4.93 23.23 -7.51
C LEU A 5 4.99 22.33 -6.27
N SER A 6 6.03 21.49 -6.20
CA SER A 6 6.19 20.47 -5.16
C SER A 6 7.01 20.95 -3.96
N LEU A 7 7.67 22.12 -4.06
CA LEU A 7 8.60 22.63 -3.05
C LEU A 7 8.01 22.68 -1.64
N GLU A 8 6.81 23.23 -1.46
CA GLU A 8 6.19 23.33 -0.12
C GLU A 8 5.87 21.95 0.45
N ARG A 9 5.33 21.05 -0.38
CA ARG A 9 5.00 19.68 -0.01
C ARG A 9 6.23 18.89 0.41
N LEU A 10 7.31 18.97 -0.38
CA LEU A 10 8.60 18.36 -0.07
C LEU A 10 9.22 18.95 1.20
N THR A 11 9.09 20.26 1.42
CA THR A 11 9.60 20.92 2.64
C THR A 11 8.92 20.36 3.89
N ARG A 12 7.58 20.29 3.88
CA ARG A 12 6.80 19.71 4.99
C ARG A 12 7.14 18.24 5.23
N LEU A 13 7.26 17.45 4.17
CA LEU A 13 7.68 16.05 4.28
C LEU A 13 9.07 15.94 4.93
N ARG A 14 10.05 16.72 4.45
CA ARG A 14 11.42 16.73 4.99
C ARG A 14 11.48 17.14 6.45
N ASP A 15 10.62 18.05 6.89
CA ASP A 15 10.52 18.41 8.31
C ASP A 15 9.97 17.24 9.15
N LEU A 16 8.99 16.49 8.64
CA LEU A 16 8.54 15.25 9.28
C LEU A 16 9.67 14.20 9.34
N LEU A 17 10.47 14.05 8.28
CA LEU A 17 11.61 13.13 8.27
C LEU A 17 12.62 13.47 9.37
N LYS A 18 12.97 14.75 9.52
CA LYS A 18 13.86 15.21 10.60
C LYS A 18 13.30 14.88 11.98
N VAL A 19 12.02 15.16 12.22
CA VAL A 19 11.33 14.85 13.49
C VAL A 19 11.36 13.35 13.78
N LYS A 20 11.15 12.51 12.76
CA LYS A 20 11.17 11.05 12.87
C LYS A 20 12.57 10.44 12.83
N LYS A 21 13.63 11.25 12.71
CA LYS A 21 15.03 10.82 12.55
C LYS A 21 15.24 9.89 11.34
N LEU A 22 14.52 10.15 10.26
CA LEU A 22 14.63 9.45 8.99
C LEU A 22 15.44 10.29 8.01
N GLN A 23 16.26 9.63 7.20
CA GLN A 23 17.04 10.28 6.14
C GLN A 23 16.31 10.26 4.79
N GLY A 24 15.32 9.37 4.65
CA GLY A 24 14.47 9.32 3.48
C GLY A 24 13.16 8.57 3.73
N TYR A 25 12.27 8.65 2.76
CA TYR A 25 10.98 7.97 2.77
C TYR A 25 10.67 7.40 1.39
N ILE A 26 10.21 6.16 1.37
CA ILE A 26 9.82 5.44 0.16
C ILE A 26 8.30 5.45 0.08
N LEU A 27 7.79 5.81 -1.09
CA LEU A 27 6.38 5.81 -1.43
C LEU A 27 6.16 5.03 -2.72
N ALA A 28 5.05 4.34 -2.81
CA ALA A 28 4.61 3.63 -3.99
C ALA A 28 3.17 4.08 -4.34
N THR A 29 2.73 3.80 -5.57
CA THR A 29 1.42 4.27 -6.05
C THR A 29 0.27 3.45 -5.47
N GLU A 30 0.58 2.23 -5.04
CA GLU A 30 -0.32 1.23 -4.52
C GLU A 30 -0.97 1.66 -3.20
N ASP A 31 -2.22 1.25 -3.02
CA ASP A 31 -2.95 1.36 -1.75
C ASP A 31 -2.72 0.10 -0.87
N GLU A 32 -3.43 0.02 0.25
CA GLU A 32 -3.30 -1.09 1.22
C GLU A 32 -3.87 -2.44 0.74
N HIS A 33 -4.43 -2.46 -0.48
CA HIS A 33 -4.96 -3.63 -1.15
C HIS A 33 -4.23 -3.94 -2.46
N PHE A 34 -3.17 -3.18 -2.77
CA PHE A 34 -2.37 -3.29 -3.99
C PHE A 34 -3.20 -3.17 -5.29
N ASN A 35 -4.20 -2.29 -5.28
CA ASN A 35 -4.98 -2.01 -6.49
C ASN A 35 -4.15 -1.29 -7.56
N GLU A 36 -4.41 -1.59 -8.84
CA GLU A 36 -3.79 -0.89 -9.98
C GLU A 36 -4.28 0.56 -10.10
N TYR A 37 -5.59 0.77 -9.93
CA TYR A 37 -6.19 2.08 -9.78
C TYR A 37 -6.52 2.31 -8.32
N VAL A 38 -6.05 3.41 -7.76
CA VAL A 38 -6.28 3.76 -6.36
C VAL A 38 -7.36 4.82 -6.21
N GLY A 39 -8.08 4.75 -5.09
CA GLY A 39 -9.05 5.77 -4.69
C GLY A 39 -8.38 7.14 -4.52
N VAL A 40 -9.15 8.22 -4.63
CA VAL A 40 -8.60 9.59 -4.62
C VAL A 40 -7.84 9.89 -3.33
N ALA A 41 -8.29 9.33 -2.19
CA ALA A 41 -7.62 9.43 -0.89
C ALA A 41 -6.25 8.75 -0.82
N ASP A 42 -5.95 7.80 -1.72
CA ASP A 42 -4.66 7.10 -1.76
C ASP A 42 -3.71 7.62 -2.83
N ARG A 43 -4.08 8.68 -3.57
CA ARG A 43 -3.24 9.28 -4.61
C ARG A 43 -2.09 10.12 -4.03
N ARG A 44 -1.35 9.54 -3.10
CA ARG A 44 -0.23 10.15 -2.36
C ARG A 44 0.90 10.58 -3.29
N CYS A 45 1.23 9.76 -4.29
CA CYS A 45 2.24 10.08 -5.30
C CYS A 45 1.84 11.32 -6.11
N GLU A 46 0.60 11.39 -6.55
CA GLU A 46 0.04 12.56 -7.25
C GLU A 46 0.08 13.79 -6.35
N PHE A 47 -0.38 13.66 -5.10
CA PHE A 47 -0.37 14.77 -4.15
C PHE A 47 1.05 15.32 -3.93
N ILE A 48 2.04 14.47 -3.64
CA ILE A 48 3.39 14.94 -3.26
C ILE A 48 4.18 15.48 -4.47
N SER A 49 4.02 14.87 -5.65
CA SER A 49 4.87 15.14 -6.83
C SER A 49 4.18 15.90 -7.95
N GLY A 50 2.85 15.82 -8.03
CA GLY A 50 2.06 16.28 -9.17
C GLY A 50 2.00 15.30 -10.35
N PHE A 51 2.68 14.15 -10.27
CA PHE A 51 2.65 13.12 -11.30
C PHE A 51 1.36 12.29 -11.22
N THR A 52 0.62 12.22 -12.32
CA THR A 52 -0.72 11.60 -12.39
C THR A 52 -0.71 10.20 -13.04
N GLY A 53 0.47 9.66 -13.39
CA GLY A 53 0.57 8.34 -14.01
C GLY A 53 0.22 7.21 -13.04
N SER A 54 -0.34 6.11 -13.57
CA SER A 54 -0.84 5.00 -12.75
C SER A 54 0.26 4.13 -12.12
N SER A 55 1.53 4.34 -12.48
CA SER A 55 2.64 3.56 -11.96
C SER A 55 3.84 4.44 -11.69
N CYS A 56 4.16 4.61 -10.42
CA CYS A 56 5.43 5.18 -9.99
C CYS A 56 5.88 4.68 -8.62
N SER A 57 7.16 4.87 -8.36
CA SER A 57 7.75 4.74 -7.04
C SER A 57 8.60 5.96 -6.75
N ILE A 58 8.39 6.55 -5.59
CA ILE A 58 8.99 7.80 -5.15
C ILE A 58 9.93 7.51 -3.99
N ILE A 59 11.08 8.18 -4.00
CA ILE A 59 11.97 8.24 -2.84
C ILE A 59 12.34 9.69 -2.59
N VAL A 60 12.05 10.17 -1.39
CA VAL A 60 12.39 11.53 -0.96
C VAL A 60 13.42 11.43 0.15
N THR A 61 14.57 12.11 0.00
CA THR A 61 15.56 12.31 1.07
C THR A 61 15.44 13.71 1.66
N LEU A 62 16.25 14.03 2.66
CA LEU A 62 16.31 15.37 3.25
C LEU A 62 16.60 16.49 2.25
N ASP A 63 17.24 16.17 1.11
CA ASP A 63 17.74 17.14 0.13
C ASP A 63 17.35 16.82 -1.33
N LYS A 64 16.97 15.57 -1.65
CA LYS A 64 16.65 15.13 -3.02
C LYS A 64 15.28 14.47 -3.10
N ALA A 65 14.71 14.41 -4.30
CA ALA A 65 13.50 13.65 -4.58
C ALA A 65 13.64 12.97 -5.94
N ALA A 66 13.26 11.70 -6.02
CA ALA A 66 13.34 10.92 -7.23
C ALA A 66 12.05 10.12 -7.44
N LEU A 67 11.66 10.00 -8.71
CA LEU A 67 10.49 9.24 -9.16
C LEU A 67 10.93 8.26 -10.24
N TRP A 68 10.59 6.99 -10.05
CA TRP A 68 10.76 5.94 -11.05
C TRP A 68 9.41 5.60 -11.67
N THR A 69 9.37 5.49 -12.99
CA THR A 69 8.19 5.04 -13.73
C THR A 69 8.60 4.17 -14.93
N ASP A 70 7.64 3.59 -15.64
CA ASP A 70 7.86 2.83 -16.86
C ASP A 70 7.82 3.72 -18.12
N GLY A 71 8.20 3.16 -19.27
CA GLY A 71 8.30 3.89 -20.53
C GLY A 71 7.02 4.58 -21.00
N ARG A 72 5.82 4.14 -20.57
CA ARG A 72 4.54 4.77 -20.92
C ARG A 72 4.45 6.21 -20.41
N TYR A 73 5.08 6.48 -19.27
CA TYR A 73 4.89 7.74 -18.55
C TYR A 73 6.10 8.68 -18.60
N GLN A 74 7.14 8.38 -19.38
CA GLN A 74 8.35 9.23 -19.42
C GLN A 74 8.04 10.66 -19.88
N LEU A 75 7.29 10.81 -20.97
CA LEU A 75 6.91 12.12 -21.50
C LEU A 75 5.96 12.84 -20.53
N GLN A 76 5.04 12.10 -19.92
CA GLN A 76 4.12 12.64 -18.92
C GLN A 76 4.88 13.16 -17.68
N GLY A 77 5.77 12.36 -17.12
CA GLY A 77 6.60 12.75 -15.97
C GLY A 77 7.44 13.99 -16.24
N THR A 78 8.04 14.09 -17.44
CA THR A 78 8.81 15.27 -17.85
C THR A 78 7.95 16.56 -17.89
N ASN A 79 6.68 16.41 -18.26
CA ASN A 79 5.73 17.52 -18.38
C ASN A 79 5.04 17.88 -17.06
N GLU A 80 4.88 16.94 -16.14
CA GLU A 80 4.15 17.13 -14.88
C GLU A 80 5.06 17.50 -13.71
N LEU A 81 6.26 16.90 -13.64
CA LEU A 81 7.22 17.14 -12.55
C LEU A 81 7.90 18.50 -12.68
N ASP A 82 8.08 19.17 -11.55
CA ASP A 82 8.91 20.38 -11.44
C ASP A 82 10.39 20.03 -11.19
N ASP A 83 11.25 21.05 -11.15
CA ASP A 83 12.70 20.89 -11.11
C ASP A 83 13.24 20.29 -9.79
N ASN A 84 12.36 20.04 -8.81
CA ASN A 84 12.74 19.37 -7.56
C ASN A 84 12.90 17.85 -7.71
N TRP A 85 12.44 17.28 -8.83
CA TRP A 85 12.39 15.83 -9.04
C TRP A 85 13.40 15.34 -10.07
N SER A 86 14.07 14.24 -9.73
CA SER A 86 14.79 13.42 -10.71
C SER A 86 13.87 12.32 -11.24
N LEU A 87 13.64 12.30 -12.55
CA LEU A 87 12.83 11.28 -13.21
C LEU A 87 13.70 10.15 -13.76
N PHE A 88 13.39 8.92 -13.38
CA PHE A 88 14.09 7.71 -13.79
C PHE A 88 13.14 6.71 -14.44
N ARG A 89 13.67 5.90 -15.36
CA ARG A 89 12.94 4.81 -16.02
C ARG A 89 13.32 3.46 -15.44
N ASN A 90 12.34 2.61 -15.19
CA ASN A 90 12.58 1.27 -14.65
C ASN A 90 13.18 0.29 -15.68
N ASP A 91 13.01 0.56 -16.97
CA ASP A 91 13.35 -0.36 -18.06
C ASP A 91 14.70 -0.05 -18.75
N LEU A 92 15.42 0.96 -18.25
CA LEU A 92 16.70 1.41 -18.80
C LEU A 92 17.87 0.93 -17.92
N ILE A 93 18.90 0.37 -18.55
CA ILE A 93 20.08 -0.18 -17.85
C ILE A 93 20.91 0.94 -17.21
N GLU A 94 20.93 2.11 -17.85
CA GLU A 94 21.58 3.33 -17.37
C GLU A 94 20.88 3.97 -16.17
N SER A 95 19.62 3.60 -15.92
CA SER A 95 18.84 4.13 -14.82
C SER A 95 19.31 3.49 -13.51
N PRO A 96 19.61 4.29 -12.46
CA PRO A 96 20.01 3.72 -11.19
C PRO A 96 18.84 2.93 -10.59
N THR A 97 19.17 1.75 -10.05
CA THR A 97 18.22 1.05 -9.18
C THR A 97 17.92 1.91 -7.95
N LYS A 98 16.75 1.72 -7.35
CA LYS A 98 16.34 2.42 -6.13
C LYS A 98 17.38 2.27 -5.02
N ALA A 99 17.91 1.06 -4.84
CA ALA A 99 18.97 0.79 -3.88
C ALA A 99 20.24 1.62 -4.15
N LYS A 100 20.75 1.60 -5.39
CA LYS A 100 21.93 2.39 -5.78
C LYS A 100 21.70 3.89 -5.57
N TRP A 101 20.51 4.37 -5.91
CA TRP A 101 20.15 5.77 -5.71
C TRP A 101 20.10 6.14 -4.22
N ILE A 102 19.47 5.33 -3.36
CA ILE A 102 19.45 5.53 -1.90
C ILE A 102 20.88 5.60 -1.36
N VAL A 103 21.73 4.64 -1.74
CA VAL A 103 23.12 4.57 -1.29
C VAL A 103 23.92 5.81 -1.71
N SER A 104 23.70 6.31 -2.93
CA SER A 104 24.37 7.54 -3.41
C SER A 104 23.80 8.84 -2.82
N SER A 105 22.57 8.80 -2.29
CA SER A 105 21.82 10.01 -1.89
C SER A 105 21.66 10.19 -0.39
N THR A 106 22.19 9.27 0.43
CA THR A 106 22.07 9.34 1.89
C THR A 106 23.41 8.96 2.54
N PRO A 107 23.72 9.38 3.77
CA PRO A 107 24.91 8.91 4.49
C PRO A 107 24.84 7.40 4.84
N PRO A 108 25.98 6.72 5.06
CA PRO A 108 25.99 5.39 5.67
C PRO A 108 25.26 5.38 7.03
N GLY A 109 24.63 4.26 7.38
CA GLY A 109 23.89 4.07 8.63
C GLY A 109 22.51 4.76 8.65
N SER A 110 22.07 5.34 7.54
CA SER A 110 20.81 6.07 7.47
C SER A 110 19.59 5.17 7.62
N SER A 111 18.56 5.67 8.30
CA SER A 111 17.23 5.06 8.37
C SER A 111 16.33 5.61 7.27
N ILE A 112 15.76 4.72 6.46
CA ILE A 112 14.83 5.05 5.37
C ILE A 112 13.45 4.51 5.72
N GLY A 113 12.47 5.39 5.87
CA GLY A 113 11.11 5.03 6.24
C GLY A 113 10.27 4.53 5.06
N PHE A 114 9.25 3.73 5.35
CA PHE A 114 8.17 3.39 4.40
C PHE A 114 6.88 3.07 5.18
N ASP A 115 5.73 3.04 4.51
CA ASP A 115 4.48 2.50 5.09
C ASP A 115 4.32 1.04 4.65
N GLY A 116 4.39 0.10 5.60
CA GLY A 116 4.29 -1.34 5.33
C GLY A 116 2.96 -1.79 4.75
N ARG A 117 1.91 -0.96 4.77
CA ARG A 117 0.64 -1.26 4.10
C ARG A 117 0.68 -1.02 2.59
N GLN A 118 1.53 -0.10 2.12
CA GLN A 118 1.57 0.29 0.70
C GLN A 118 2.62 -0.47 -0.11
N ILE A 119 3.57 -1.14 0.53
CA ILE A 119 4.65 -1.83 -0.16
C ILE A 119 4.60 -3.33 0.19
N PRO A 120 4.51 -4.23 -0.80
CA PRO A 120 4.53 -5.65 -0.54
C PRO A 120 5.77 -6.07 0.25
N TYR A 121 5.59 -6.97 1.22
CA TYR A 121 6.68 -7.50 2.03
C TYR A 121 7.83 -8.06 1.18
N THR A 122 7.51 -8.77 0.11
CA THR A 122 8.49 -9.33 -0.84
C THR A 122 9.33 -8.26 -1.54
N SER A 123 8.72 -7.11 -1.87
CA SER A 123 9.40 -5.96 -2.46
C SER A 123 10.38 -5.33 -1.47
N ILE A 124 10.00 -5.19 -0.21
CA ILE A 124 10.88 -4.69 0.86
C ILE A 124 12.06 -5.63 1.08
N GLU A 125 11.83 -6.95 1.14
CA GLU A 125 12.91 -7.92 1.32
C GLU A 125 13.87 -7.94 0.13
N THR A 126 13.37 -7.79 -1.09
CA THR A 126 14.20 -7.62 -2.29
C THR A 126 15.04 -6.35 -2.20
N LEU A 127 14.42 -5.21 -1.85
CA LEU A 127 15.12 -3.93 -1.72
C LEU A 127 16.19 -3.98 -0.62
N LYS A 128 15.95 -4.66 0.50
CA LYS A 128 16.98 -4.88 1.55
C LYS A 128 18.21 -5.60 0.99
N LYS A 129 18.01 -6.67 0.20
CA LYS A 129 19.11 -7.41 -0.42
C LYS A 129 19.87 -6.53 -1.43
N GLU A 130 19.15 -5.78 -2.25
CA GLU A 130 19.76 -4.86 -3.22
C GLU A 130 20.55 -3.72 -2.54
N LEU A 131 20.07 -3.21 -1.40
CA LEU A 131 20.80 -2.22 -0.59
C LEU A 131 22.11 -2.79 -0.08
N ILE A 132 22.10 -3.99 0.51
CA ILE A 132 23.31 -4.66 1.00
C ILE A 132 24.32 -4.83 -0.14
N ASN A 133 23.87 -5.32 -1.31
CA ASN A 133 24.73 -5.49 -2.47
C ASN A 133 25.31 -4.15 -2.96
N SER A 134 24.49 -3.09 -3.01
CA SER A 134 24.93 -1.76 -3.43
C SER A 134 25.92 -1.14 -2.45
N GLU A 135 25.78 -1.40 -1.15
CA GLU A 135 26.74 -0.97 -0.11
C GLU A 135 28.05 -1.77 -0.19
N ALA A 136 27.98 -3.07 -0.53
CA ALA A 136 29.15 -3.91 -0.78
C ALA A 136 30.00 -3.38 -1.94
N GLU A 137 29.35 -3.03 -3.06
CA GLU A 137 30.01 -2.49 -4.27
C GLU A 137 30.81 -1.22 -3.97
N LEU A 138 30.39 -0.41 -3.00
CA LEU A 138 31.08 0.83 -2.60
C LEU A 138 32.10 0.63 -1.47
N GLY A 139 32.32 -0.60 -1.00
CA GLY A 139 33.22 -0.88 0.12
C GLY A 139 32.74 -0.33 1.46
N ILE A 140 31.44 -0.05 1.60
CA ILE A 140 30.83 0.40 2.86
C ILE A 140 30.69 -0.79 3.83
N LEU A 141 30.56 -2.01 3.30
CA LEU A 141 30.61 -3.23 4.10
C LEU A 141 32.06 -3.53 4.52
N SER A 142 32.36 -3.37 5.80
CA SER A 142 33.51 -4.02 6.41
C SER A 142 33.24 -5.53 6.48
N ASN A 143 34.13 -6.32 5.88
CA ASN A 143 34.21 -7.76 6.10
C ASN A 143 34.07 -8.05 7.60
N CYS A 144 32.99 -8.69 8.02
CA CYS A 144 32.94 -9.75 9.04
C CYS A 144 31.52 -9.98 9.58
N ASN A 145 31.20 -11.27 9.62
CA ASN A 145 30.23 -11.97 10.46
C ASN A 145 29.81 -11.25 11.77
N GLU A 146 28.49 -11.30 12.01
CA GLU A 146 27.84 -11.45 13.33
C GLU A 146 27.68 -10.27 14.30
N VAL A 147 27.91 -9.02 13.91
CA VAL A 147 27.40 -7.88 14.72
C VAL A 147 26.72 -6.88 13.80
N GLU A 148 25.51 -6.43 14.16
CA GLU A 148 24.74 -5.39 13.48
C GLU A 148 25.66 -4.21 13.11
N ASN A 149 26.15 -4.20 11.86
CA ASN A 149 27.02 -3.13 11.36
C ASN A 149 26.21 -1.83 11.38
N SER A 150 26.57 -0.90 12.27
CA SER A 150 25.88 0.38 12.45
C SER A 150 25.91 1.29 11.20
N LEU A 151 26.70 0.93 10.19
CA LEU A 151 26.87 1.66 8.94
C LEU A 151 25.95 1.19 7.81
N ASN A 152 25.22 0.09 7.97
CA ASN A 152 24.27 -0.37 6.96
C ASN A 152 22.99 0.47 7.05
N ARG A 153 22.47 0.86 5.89
CA ARG A 153 21.17 1.55 5.86
C ARG A 153 20.05 0.61 6.26
N GLN A 154 19.11 1.14 7.03
CA GLN A 154 18.00 0.38 7.58
C GLN A 154 16.69 0.83 6.95
N LEU A 155 15.86 -0.13 6.53
CA LEU A 155 14.48 0.15 6.12
C LEU A 155 13.59 0.05 7.36
N ILE A 156 12.91 1.14 7.70
CA ILE A 156 12.08 1.26 8.90
C ILE A 156 10.61 1.36 8.48
N ASP A 157 9.81 0.38 8.91
CA ASP A 157 8.36 0.45 8.77
C ASP A 157 7.80 1.53 9.71
N ILE A 158 6.99 2.43 9.17
CA ILE A 158 6.31 3.51 9.90
C ILE A 158 4.82 3.14 9.98
N PRO A 159 4.38 2.48 11.06
CA PRO A 159 3.02 1.97 11.15
C PRO A 159 2.00 3.08 11.41
N ASN A 160 0.74 2.75 11.13
CA ASN A 160 -0.49 3.52 11.41
C ASN A 160 -0.78 4.71 10.48
N THR A 161 0.13 5.67 10.36
CA THR A 161 -0.14 6.91 9.62
C THR A 161 0.95 7.15 8.58
N ASN A 162 0.51 7.26 7.33
CA ASN A 162 1.39 7.59 6.23
C ASN A 162 1.92 9.01 6.39
N LEU A 163 3.21 9.24 6.13
CA LEU A 163 3.79 10.58 6.28
C LEU A 163 3.24 11.57 5.25
N ILE A 164 2.80 11.07 4.09
CA ILE A 164 2.18 11.91 3.07
C ILE A 164 0.80 12.41 3.53
N ASP A 165 0.03 11.55 4.19
CA ASP A 165 -1.28 11.91 4.75
C ASP A 165 -1.13 13.04 5.77
N LEU A 166 -0.10 13.00 6.63
CA LEU A 166 0.20 14.10 7.57
C LEU A 166 0.54 15.42 6.86
N VAL A 167 1.27 15.36 5.75
CA VAL A 167 1.55 16.56 4.94
C VAL A 167 0.25 17.06 4.30
N TRP A 168 -0.56 16.16 3.74
CA TRP A 168 -1.83 16.48 3.08
C TRP A 168 -2.81 17.11 4.05
N ASP A 169 -2.97 16.56 5.24
CA ASP A 169 -3.80 17.10 6.32
C ASP A 169 -3.31 18.50 6.73
N SER A 170 -2.00 18.65 6.99
CA SER A 170 -1.43 19.95 7.38
C SER A 170 -1.61 21.05 6.33
N MET A 171 -1.68 20.68 5.04
CA MET A 171 -1.93 21.62 3.96
C MET A 171 -3.42 21.87 3.75
N SER A 172 -4.27 20.88 4.02
CA SER A 172 -5.74 21.02 3.95
C SER A 172 -6.24 22.04 4.97
N GLU A 173 -5.60 22.12 6.14
CA GLU A 173 -5.89 23.12 7.18
C GLU A 173 -5.62 24.56 6.74
N LEU A 174 -4.77 24.77 5.73
CA LEU A 174 -4.44 26.10 5.21
C LEU A 174 -5.53 26.67 4.29
N GLN A 175 -6.58 25.89 3.98
CA GLN A 175 -7.71 26.30 3.14
C GLN A 175 -7.27 26.86 1.78
N ILE A 176 -6.21 26.29 1.20
CA ILE A 176 -5.76 26.64 -0.14
C ILE A 176 -6.69 25.97 -1.15
N ASP A 177 -7.16 26.73 -2.14
CA ASP A 177 -8.03 26.22 -3.21
C ASP A 177 -7.45 24.95 -3.86
N ASN A 178 -8.28 23.90 -3.94
CA ASN A 178 -7.94 22.60 -4.53
C ASN A 178 -6.84 21.81 -3.79
N ILE A 179 -6.55 22.14 -2.53
CA ILE A 179 -5.70 21.33 -1.66
C ILE A 179 -6.52 20.89 -0.45
N TYR A 180 -7.19 19.75 -0.59
CA TYR A 180 -7.87 19.06 0.51
C TYR A 180 -7.54 17.57 0.45
N HIS A 181 -7.38 16.93 1.60
CA HIS A 181 -7.20 15.48 1.72
C HIS A 181 -8.57 14.80 1.52
N PRO A 182 -8.77 14.04 0.43
CA PRO A 182 -10.05 13.42 0.16
C PRO A 182 -10.38 12.35 1.20
N ILE A 183 -11.65 12.24 1.55
CA ILE A 183 -12.14 11.15 2.38
C ILE A 183 -12.27 9.91 1.48
N ARG A 184 -11.79 8.77 1.98
CA ARG A 184 -11.92 7.47 1.30
C ARG A 184 -13.40 7.18 1.01
N GLU A 185 -13.67 6.72 -0.21
CA GLU A 185 -15.02 6.30 -0.59
C GLU A 185 -15.44 5.04 0.18
N SER A 186 -16.73 4.96 0.48
CA SER A 186 -17.33 3.88 1.23
C SER A 186 -18.81 3.89 0.85
N ASN A 187 -19.05 3.30 -0.32
CA ASN A 187 -20.32 3.30 -1.05
C ASN A 187 -21.12 2.03 -0.71
N PRO A 188 -22.45 2.00 -0.96
CA PRO A 188 -23.27 0.80 -0.75
C PRO A 188 -22.85 -0.36 -1.65
N LEU A 189 -23.07 -1.58 -1.16
CA LEU A 189 -22.75 -2.81 -1.90
C LEU A 189 -23.93 -3.29 -2.75
N LEU A 190 -23.59 -4.04 -3.80
CA LEU A 190 -24.53 -4.73 -4.66
C LEU A 190 -24.37 -6.24 -4.50
N PHE A 191 -25.47 -6.95 -4.34
CA PHE A 191 -25.51 -8.41 -4.30
C PHE A 191 -25.55 -8.96 -5.73
N VAL A 192 -24.67 -9.92 -6.03
CA VAL A 192 -24.62 -10.58 -7.35
C VAL A 192 -25.47 -11.86 -7.30
N PRO A 193 -26.57 -11.94 -8.06
CA PRO A 193 -27.41 -13.14 -8.07
C PRO A 193 -26.68 -14.37 -8.62
N ILE A 194 -27.10 -15.56 -8.17
CA ILE A 194 -26.55 -16.85 -8.62
C ILE A 194 -26.63 -17.02 -10.15
N SER A 195 -27.65 -16.44 -10.79
CA SER A 195 -27.77 -16.46 -12.26
C SER A 195 -26.59 -15.79 -12.98
N PHE A 196 -25.87 -14.90 -12.31
CA PHE A 196 -24.65 -14.27 -12.83
C PHE A 196 -23.37 -14.88 -12.25
N SER A 197 -23.35 -15.24 -10.97
CA SER A 197 -22.15 -15.75 -10.31
C SER A 197 -21.90 -17.25 -10.52
N GLY A 198 -22.94 -18.02 -10.87
CA GLY A 198 -22.91 -19.47 -11.06
C GLY A 198 -22.80 -20.30 -9.77
N LEU A 199 -22.31 -19.72 -8.68
CA LEU A 199 -22.17 -20.34 -7.36
C LEU A 199 -22.55 -19.35 -6.26
N SER A 200 -23.13 -19.88 -5.18
CA SER A 200 -23.31 -19.16 -3.91
C SER A 200 -21.95 -18.85 -3.26
N TRP A 201 -21.93 -17.93 -2.29
CA TRP A 201 -20.69 -17.62 -1.57
C TRP A 201 -20.29 -18.77 -0.64
N GLN A 202 -21.25 -19.52 -0.10
CA GLN A 202 -21.06 -20.72 0.71
C GLN A 202 -20.31 -21.81 -0.07
N GLU A 203 -20.76 -22.14 -1.28
CA GLU A 203 -20.10 -23.13 -2.15
C GLU A 203 -18.65 -22.70 -2.49
N LYS A 204 -18.42 -21.40 -2.67
CA LYS A 204 -17.07 -20.86 -2.87
C LYS A 204 -16.21 -21.02 -1.63
N ILE A 205 -16.75 -20.79 -0.43
CA ILE A 205 -16.05 -21.04 0.83
C ILE A 205 -15.68 -22.51 0.99
N ASP A 206 -16.55 -23.45 0.62
CA ASP A 206 -16.23 -24.89 0.65
C ASP A 206 -15.04 -25.21 -0.26
N HIS A 207 -15.03 -24.65 -1.48
CA HIS A 207 -13.91 -24.80 -2.41
C HIS A 207 -12.61 -24.23 -1.83
N VAL A 208 -12.67 -23.06 -1.19
CA VAL A 208 -11.53 -22.43 -0.52
C VAL A 208 -11.02 -23.30 0.63
N ARG A 209 -11.91 -23.72 1.56
CA ARG A 209 -11.55 -24.56 2.72
C ARG A 209 -10.96 -25.91 2.30
N LYS A 210 -11.49 -26.53 1.25
CA LYS A 210 -10.92 -27.76 0.67
C LYS A 210 -9.48 -27.53 0.17
N ARG A 211 -9.21 -26.38 -0.46
CA ARG A 211 -7.84 -26.03 -0.89
C ARG A 211 -6.93 -25.68 0.29
N MET A 212 -7.45 -25.04 1.33
CA MET A 212 -6.73 -24.78 2.58
C MET A 212 -6.31 -26.10 3.25
N GLU A 213 -7.21 -27.08 3.32
CA GLU A 213 -6.93 -28.42 3.88
C GLU A 213 -5.81 -29.12 3.10
N LEU A 214 -5.91 -29.15 1.76
CA LEU A 214 -4.89 -29.76 0.90
C LEU A 214 -3.51 -29.10 1.05
N LYS A 215 -3.46 -27.81 1.40
CA LYS A 215 -2.22 -27.07 1.63
C LYS A 215 -1.77 -27.05 3.09
N GLY A 216 -2.52 -27.66 4.01
CA GLY A 216 -2.24 -27.64 5.45
C GLY A 216 -2.33 -26.24 6.08
N VAL A 217 -3.16 -25.36 5.52
CA VAL A 217 -3.33 -23.97 5.96
C VAL A 217 -4.56 -23.85 6.86
N GLN A 218 -4.42 -23.16 8.01
CA GLN A 218 -5.51 -22.98 8.98
C GLN A 218 -6.28 -21.67 8.82
N LEU A 219 -5.64 -20.66 8.26
CA LEU A 219 -6.18 -19.31 8.10
C LEU A 219 -5.73 -18.75 6.76
N LEU A 220 -6.68 -18.22 5.99
CA LEU A 220 -6.45 -17.46 4.78
C LEU A 220 -6.79 -15.99 5.05
N VAL A 221 -5.85 -15.10 4.71
CA VAL A 221 -6.05 -13.65 4.78
C VAL A 221 -6.23 -13.16 3.35
N LEU A 222 -7.35 -12.48 3.10
CA LEU A 222 -7.65 -11.84 1.82
C LEU A 222 -7.55 -10.33 1.97
N SER A 223 -6.72 -9.72 1.11
CA SER A 223 -6.55 -8.28 1.00
C SER A 223 -6.90 -7.74 -0.39
N ALA A 224 -6.87 -8.57 -1.44
CA ALA A 224 -7.25 -8.16 -2.78
C ALA A 224 -8.77 -7.98 -2.86
N LEU A 225 -9.22 -6.79 -3.27
CA LEU A 225 -10.63 -6.42 -3.18
C LEU A 225 -11.51 -7.19 -4.17
N ASP A 226 -10.97 -7.55 -5.32
CA ASP A 226 -11.63 -8.37 -6.33
C ASP A 226 -11.83 -9.82 -5.87
N GLU A 227 -10.86 -10.39 -5.15
CA GLU A 227 -10.99 -11.71 -4.51
C GLU A 227 -12.12 -11.72 -3.47
N ILE A 228 -12.17 -10.69 -2.62
CA ILE A 228 -13.21 -10.54 -1.59
C ILE A 228 -14.59 -10.35 -2.24
N ALA A 229 -14.69 -9.45 -3.21
CA ALA A 229 -15.91 -9.22 -3.98
C ALA A 229 -16.40 -10.49 -4.68
N TRP A 230 -15.49 -11.26 -5.28
CA TRP A 230 -15.82 -12.53 -5.92
C TRP A 230 -16.27 -13.58 -4.90
N LEU A 231 -15.58 -13.72 -3.77
CA LEU A 231 -15.85 -14.76 -2.78
C LEU A 231 -17.26 -14.62 -2.20
N PHE A 232 -17.65 -13.39 -1.84
CA PHE A 232 -18.93 -13.11 -1.18
C PHE A 232 -20.08 -12.80 -2.14
N ASN A 233 -19.86 -12.85 -3.46
CA ASN A 233 -20.83 -12.40 -4.46
C ASN A 233 -21.31 -10.96 -4.22
N LEU A 234 -20.38 -10.09 -3.81
CA LEU A 234 -20.64 -8.67 -3.56
C LEU A 234 -19.91 -7.83 -4.60
N ARG A 235 -20.43 -6.66 -4.92
CA ARG A 235 -19.76 -5.63 -5.73
C ARG A 235 -19.88 -4.28 -5.06
N GLY A 236 -18.92 -3.42 -5.34
CA GLY A 236 -18.87 -2.07 -4.82
C GLY A 236 -18.59 -1.04 -5.91
N SER A 237 -18.33 0.18 -5.48
CA SER A 237 -17.98 1.29 -6.36
C SER A 237 -16.98 2.24 -5.71
N ASP A 238 -16.17 1.74 -4.76
CA ASP A 238 -15.24 2.58 -3.99
C ASP A 238 -14.01 3.00 -4.81
N ILE A 239 -13.72 2.27 -5.90
CA ILE A 239 -12.60 2.53 -6.81
C ILE A 239 -13.15 2.70 -8.22
N LEU A 240 -12.75 3.79 -8.88
CA LEU A 240 -13.18 4.07 -10.25
C LEU A 240 -12.75 2.93 -11.20
N TYR A 241 -13.65 2.55 -12.10
CA TYR A 241 -13.50 1.46 -13.09
C TYR A 241 -13.48 0.04 -12.52
N ASN A 242 -13.28 -0.14 -11.21
CA ASN A 242 -13.22 -1.44 -10.55
C ASN A 242 -14.44 -1.61 -9.64
N PRO A 243 -15.35 -2.58 -9.90
CA PRO A 243 -16.58 -2.74 -9.13
C PRO A 243 -16.35 -3.44 -7.77
N VAL A 244 -15.44 -2.87 -6.97
CA VAL A 244 -14.94 -3.39 -5.70
C VAL A 244 -15.23 -2.42 -4.56
N PHE A 245 -15.06 -2.90 -3.32
CA PHE A 245 -15.27 -2.14 -2.09
C PHE A 245 -14.12 -2.42 -1.14
N TYR A 246 -13.75 -1.44 -0.32
CA TYR A 246 -12.65 -1.62 0.63
C TYR A 246 -13.02 -2.61 1.72
N ALA A 247 -12.24 -3.69 1.83
CA ALA A 247 -12.49 -4.77 2.77
C ALA A 247 -11.24 -5.62 3.02
N TYR A 248 -11.24 -6.31 4.15
CA TYR A 248 -10.37 -7.47 4.40
C TYR A 248 -11.23 -8.67 4.78
N ALA A 249 -10.76 -9.89 4.51
CA ALA A 249 -11.43 -11.08 5.00
C ALA A 249 -10.46 -12.10 5.61
N LEU A 250 -10.87 -12.71 6.71
CA LEU A 250 -10.16 -13.81 7.34
C LEU A 250 -11.02 -15.07 7.23
N ILE A 251 -10.52 -16.08 6.53
CA ILE A 251 -11.23 -17.34 6.33
C ILE A 251 -10.52 -18.43 7.12
N SER A 252 -11.21 -19.00 8.10
CA SER A 252 -10.79 -20.21 8.81
C SER A 252 -11.77 -21.35 8.55
N PHE A 253 -11.49 -22.54 9.09
CA PHE A 253 -12.41 -23.68 8.99
C PHE A 253 -13.71 -23.47 9.78
N ASN A 254 -13.67 -22.67 10.85
CA ASN A 254 -14.79 -22.54 11.79
C ASN A 254 -15.47 -21.18 11.74
N ASN A 255 -14.80 -20.15 11.22
CA ASN A 255 -15.28 -18.78 11.24
C ASN A 255 -14.85 -18.03 9.98
N ILE A 256 -15.63 -17.03 9.61
CA ILE A 256 -15.33 -16.05 8.58
C ILE A 256 -15.44 -14.66 9.20
N ASP A 257 -14.38 -13.87 9.13
CA ASP A 257 -14.42 -12.46 9.56
C ASP A 257 -14.32 -11.56 8.34
N LEU A 258 -15.32 -10.72 8.08
CA LEU A 258 -15.36 -9.76 6.99
C LEU A 258 -15.27 -8.34 7.55
N PHE A 259 -14.17 -7.65 7.25
CA PHE A 259 -13.89 -6.30 7.72
C PHE A 259 -14.38 -5.29 6.68
N LEU A 260 -15.29 -4.39 7.08
CA LEU A 260 -15.90 -3.37 6.21
C LEU A 260 -15.93 -2.01 6.88
N TYR A 261 -15.96 -0.93 6.08
CA TYR A 261 -16.17 0.40 6.64
C TYR A 261 -17.59 0.56 7.21
N PRO A 262 -17.75 1.22 8.38
CA PRO A 262 -19.07 1.43 8.99
C PRO A 262 -20.09 2.07 8.05
N LYS A 263 -19.66 3.04 7.24
CA LYS A 263 -20.54 3.73 6.30
C LYS A 263 -21.05 2.78 5.21
N THR A 264 -20.19 1.91 4.66
CA THR A 264 -20.58 0.86 3.70
C THR A 264 -21.65 -0.05 4.29
N VAL A 265 -21.50 -0.50 5.54
CA VAL A 265 -22.49 -1.34 6.22
C VAL A 265 -23.81 -0.59 6.42
N CYS A 266 -23.76 0.63 6.98
CA CYS A 266 -24.96 1.45 7.20
C CYS A 266 -25.72 1.78 5.92
N GLN A 267 -25.02 1.89 4.78
CA GLN A 267 -25.60 2.21 3.48
C GLN A 267 -26.04 0.97 2.69
N THR A 268 -25.77 -0.24 3.17
CA THR A 268 -26.17 -1.50 2.52
C THR A 268 -27.20 -2.23 3.37
N PRO A 269 -28.49 -1.85 3.27
CA PRO A 269 -29.56 -2.62 3.89
C PRO A 269 -29.49 -4.09 3.46
N GLU A 270 -29.90 -5.00 4.35
CA GLU A 270 -29.93 -6.45 4.12
C GLU A 270 -28.58 -7.16 4.07
N LEU A 271 -27.44 -6.45 4.15
CA LEU A 271 -26.12 -7.08 4.14
C LEU A 271 -25.96 -8.11 5.25
N GLU A 272 -26.37 -7.77 6.48
CA GLU A 272 -26.28 -8.68 7.61
C GLU A 272 -27.12 -9.94 7.40
N ASN A 273 -28.33 -9.78 6.87
CA ASN A 273 -29.22 -10.90 6.57
C ASN A 273 -28.71 -11.76 5.42
N TYR A 274 -28.10 -11.16 4.40
CA TYR A 274 -27.54 -11.86 3.24
C TYR A 274 -26.32 -12.73 3.62
N LEU A 275 -25.50 -12.25 4.56
CA LEU A 275 -24.31 -12.95 5.04
C LEU A 275 -24.60 -13.88 6.22
N HIS A 276 -25.80 -13.83 6.81
CA HIS A 276 -26.18 -14.69 7.91
C HIS A 276 -26.39 -16.13 7.45
N ASP A 277 -25.65 -17.07 8.03
CA ASP A 277 -25.74 -18.49 7.75
C ASP A 277 -25.33 -19.31 8.99
N GLU A 278 -26.09 -20.36 9.33
CA GLU A 278 -25.82 -21.21 10.49
C GLU A 278 -24.63 -22.15 10.28
N GLN A 279 -24.41 -22.60 9.04
CA GLN A 279 -23.32 -23.51 8.67
C GLN A 279 -22.02 -22.75 8.41
N TYR A 280 -22.12 -21.50 7.95
CA TYR A 280 -21.00 -20.63 7.64
C TYR A 280 -21.03 -19.39 8.53
N PRO A 281 -20.75 -19.53 9.84
CA PRO A 281 -20.81 -18.40 10.76
C PRO A 281 -19.85 -17.31 10.28
N MET A 282 -20.43 -16.13 10.05
CA MET A 282 -19.74 -14.93 9.60
C MET A 282 -19.90 -13.82 10.61
N GLN A 283 -18.79 -13.21 10.96
CA GLN A 283 -18.74 -12.00 11.77
C GLN A 283 -18.33 -10.83 10.88
N MET A 284 -19.15 -9.78 10.86
CA MET A 284 -18.74 -8.52 10.24
C MET A 284 -18.02 -7.68 11.29
N GLU A 285 -16.82 -7.26 10.92
CA GLU A 285 -15.98 -6.39 11.74
C GLU A 285 -15.93 -5.00 11.11
N LEU A 286 -15.98 -3.98 11.95
CA LEU A 286 -15.98 -2.60 11.48
C LEU A 286 -14.55 -2.08 11.39
N LEU A 287 -14.16 -1.63 10.19
CA LEU A 287 -12.93 -0.88 9.94
C LEU A 287 -13.09 0.52 10.53
N TYR A 288 -12.84 0.63 11.84
CA TYR A 288 -12.50 1.91 12.44
C TYR A 288 -11.06 2.26 12.03
N ILE A 289 -10.84 3.51 11.64
CA ILE A 289 -9.50 4.03 11.31
C ILE A 289 -8.52 3.57 12.40
N ILE A 290 -7.52 2.80 11.95
CA ILE A 290 -6.48 2.12 12.74
C ILE A 290 -7.03 0.95 13.57
N ILE A 291 -6.92 -0.26 13.02
CA ILE A 291 -6.78 -1.47 13.84
C ILE A 291 -5.31 -1.50 14.29
N PRO A 292 -4.96 -1.18 15.55
CA PRO A 292 -3.75 -1.77 16.11
C PRO A 292 -4.09 -3.25 16.22
N LEU A 293 -3.46 -4.09 15.38
CA LEU A 293 -3.54 -5.55 15.48
C LEU A 293 -2.98 -5.97 16.86
N LYS A 294 -3.81 -5.85 17.90
CA LYS A 294 -3.67 -6.54 19.19
C LYS A 294 -4.24 -7.95 19.07
N VAL A 295 -3.96 -8.62 17.95
CA VAL A 295 -4.17 -10.06 17.87
C VAL A 295 -2.88 -10.69 18.38
N LYS A 296 -2.85 -11.03 19.67
CA LYS A 296 -1.92 -12.01 20.24
C LYS A 296 -2.28 -13.40 19.69
N MET A 297 -2.25 -13.58 18.37
CA MET A 297 -2.17 -14.90 17.75
C MET A 297 -0.78 -14.99 17.16
N ARG A 298 -0.16 -16.17 17.34
CA ARG A 298 0.98 -16.58 16.53
C ARG A 298 0.51 -16.55 15.07
N LEU A 299 0.69 -15.42 14.39
CA LEU A 299 0.67 -15.33 12.95
C LEU A 299 1.84 -16.19 12.47
N LEU A 300 1.55 -17.43 12.12
CA LEU A 300 2.35 -18.14 11.13
C LEU A 300 2.15 -17.37 9.83
N LEU A 301 3.06 -16.42 9.56
CA LEU A 301 3.32 -15.90 8.23
C LEU A 301 3.61 -17.13 7.35
N ILE A 302 2.59 -17.63 6.68
CA ILE A 302 2.76 -18.62 5.63
C ILE A 302 3.52 -17.88 4.55
N LYS A 303 4.80 -18.21 4.40
CA LYS A 303 5.60 -17.86 3.23
C LYS A 303 4.76 -18.17 2.00
N VAL A 304 4.32 -17.11 1.31
CA VAL A 304 3.84 -17.22 -0.05
C VAL A 304 5.07 -17.52 -0.89
N TYR A 305 5.35 -18.81 -1.08
CA TYR A 305 6.19 -19.24 -2.18
C TYR A 305 5.34 -19.11 -3.44
N THR A 306 5.59 -18.05 -4.22
CA THR A 306 5.34 -18.08 -5.67
C THR A 306 6.23 -19.13 -6.31
#